data_AF-X1F1T6-F1
#
_entry.id   AF-X1F1T6-F1
#
_cell.length_a   1.000
_cell.length_b   1.000
_cell.length_c   1.000
_cell.angle_alpha   90.00
_cell.angle_beta   90.00
_cell.angle_gamma   90.00
#
_symmetry.space_group_name_H-M   'P 1'
#
loop_
_entity.id
_entity.type
_entity.pdbx_description
1 polymer ?
#
loop_
_entity_poly.entity_id
_entity_poly.type
_entity_poly.pdbx_seq_one_letter_code
_entity_poly.pdbx_strand_id
1 'polypeptide(L)'
;ILGLTASPGSNKEKISVLCKNLHIPDSNIFLRTRDDKDVKEYIKPMKIWKVGVDMTDLMRLFHSALKNMIQERLNYLNSLGFIDSNKEQLENIYKKDLIKLNSDLLQIINGDGSKTGAYKALSLNAQILRLFHMLSLVESQGLDSLLSYLKSMKNQSSKKNASKALISLANNYEINKIFNELRQYNELDELLLIHPKFNICKQIILKELKVNPDTRILIFSKLRDSVATITSKLKKNSLIRPKRFVGQATKSSQDKGLSQKKQIEILNDFKEGKYNVLISTNVAEEGLDIAECDLCYIL
;
A
#
# COMPACT_ATOMS: atom_id res chain seq x y z
N ILE A 1 -28.98 24.40 -7.91
CA ILE A 1 -28.09 23.39 -7.29
C ILE A 1 -26.79 24.09 -6.94
N LEU A 2 -26.30 23.95 -5.71
CA LEU A 2 -24.99 24.45 -5.30
C LEU A 2 -24.06 23.25 -5.12
N GLY A 3 -22.98 23.18 -5.90
CA GLY A 3 -21.96 22.14 -5.79
C GLY A 3 -20.73 22.66 -5.06
N LEU A 4 -20.26 21.92 -4.06
CA LEU A 4 -19.02 22.22 -3.35
C LEU A 4 -18.01 21.11 -3.64
N THR A 5 -16.83 21.47 -4.12
CA THR A 5 -15.76 20.51 -4.37
C THR A 5 -14.39 21.16 -4.24
N ALA A 6 -13.43 20.42 -3.70
CA ALA A 6 -12.03 20.81 -3.72
C ALA A 6 -11.37 20.55 -5.10
N SER A 7 -11.95 19.66 -5.92
CA SER A 7 -11.49 19.37 -7.27
C SER A 7 -12.64 18.80 -8.12
N PRO A 8 -13.11 19.51 -9.17
CA PRO A 8 -14.18 19.02 -10.05
C PRO A 8 -13.70 17.95 -11.05
N GLY A 9 -12.40 17.67 -11.11
CA GLY A 9 -11.78 16.70 -12.01
C GLY A 9 -10.49 17.22 -12.65
N SER A 10 -9.71 16.32 -13.25
CA SER A 10 -8.44 16.65 -13.92
C SER A 10 -8.56 16.90 -15.44
N ASN A 11 -9.72 16.65 -16.03
CA ASN A 11 -9.98 16.83 -17.46
C ASN A 11 -11.17 17.79 -17.67
N LYS A 12 -10.98 18.82 -18.49
CA LYS A 12 -12.00 19.81 -18.87
C LYS A 12 -13.28 19.16 -19.42
N GLU A 13 -13.16 18.10 -20.21
CA GLU A 13 -14.31 17.38 -20.79
C GLU A 13 -15.17 16.76 -19.69
N LYS A 14 -14.54 16.12 -18.71
CA LYS A 14 -15.24 15.52 -17.56
C LYS A 14 -15.92 16.57 -16.69
N ILE A 15 -15.28 17.73 -16.51
CA ILE A 15 -15.85 18.86 -15.78
C ILE A 15 -17.09 19.39 -16.50
N SER A 16 -17.02 19.58 -17.83
CA SER A 16 -18.17 20.06 -18.61
C SER A 16 -19.35 19.08 -18.57
N VAL A 17 -19.09 17.76 -18.65
CA VAL A 17 -20.13 16.74 -18.47
C VAL A 17 -20.76 16.80 -17.08
N LEU A 18 -19.95 16.97 -16.02
CA LEU A 18 -20.45 17.12 -14.65
C LEU A 18 -21.34 18.37 -14.52
N CYS A 19 -20.90 19.51 -15.04
CA CYS A 19 -21.65 20.76 -15.01
C CYS A 19 -22.98 20.64 -15.77
N LYS A 20 -22.99 19.99 -16.94
CA LYS A 20 -24.22 19.68 -17.69
C LYS A 20 -25.17 18.80 -16.89
N ASN A 21 -24.68 17.74 -16.25
CA ASN A 21 -25.49 16.83 -15.43
C ASN A 21 -26.09 17.52 -14.20
N LEU A 22 -25.40 18.52 -13.63
CA LEU A 22 -25.86 19.29 -12.48
C LEU A 22 -26.63 20.57 -12.87
N HIS A 23 -26.82 20.81 -14.17
CA HIS A 23 -27.40 22.05 -14.71
C HIS A 23 -26.72 23.32 -14.18
N ILE A 24 -25.39 23.27 -14.01
CA ILE A 24 -24.57 24.41 -13.60
C ILE A 24 -23.96 25.04 -14.86
N PRO A 25 -24.27 26.29 -15.20
CA PRO A 25 -23.62 27.00 -16.30
C PRO A 25 -22.12 27.16 -16.04
N ASP A 26 -21.29 27.09 -17.08
CA ASP A 26 -19.84 27.27 -16.96
C ASP A 26 -19.48 28.64 -16.36
N SER A 27 -20.32 29.67 -16.58
CA SER A 27 -20.18 31.01 -15.99
C SER A 27 -20.33 31.04 -14.47
N ASN A 28 -20.91 30.00 -13.86
CA ASN A 28 -21.22 29.94 -12.44
C ASN A 28 -20.24 29.03 -11.68
N ILE A 29 -19.08 28.74 -12.28
CA ILE A 29 -17.98 28.04 -11.63
C ILE A 29 -17.07 29.07 -10.98
N PHE A 30 -17.13 29.17 -9.66
CA PHE A 30 -16.26 30.03 -8.87
C PHE A 30 -15.09 29.22 -8.34
N LEU A 31 -13.90 29.43 -8.93
CA LEU A 31 -12.65 28.84 -8.45
C LEU A 31 -12.00 29.78 -7.42
N ARG A 32 -11.48 29.18 -6.36
CA ARG A 32 -10.56 29.82 -5.43
C ARG A 32 -9.37 28.91 -5.20
N THR A 33 -8.19 29.52 -5.22
CA THR A 33 -6.89 28.90 -4.99
C THR A 33 -6.28 29.45 -3.70
N ARG A 34 -5.23 28.80 -3.19
CA ARG A 34 -4.56 29.26 -1.96
C ARG A 34 -3.85 30.61 -2.12
N ASP A 35 -3.61 31.04 -3.36
CA ASP A 35 -2.89 32.26 -3.68
C ASP A 35 -3.82 33.47 -3.88
N ASP A 36 -5.13 33.25 -3.95
CA ASP A 36 -6.10 34.33 -4.10
C ASP A 36 -6.12 35.24 -2.86
N LYS A 37 -6.24 36.56 -3.08
CA LYS A 37 -6.15 37.56 -2.01
C LYS A 37 -7.19 37.36 -0.90
N ASP A 38 -8.39 36.93 -1.26
CA ASP A 38 -9.49 36.66 -0.32
C ASP A 38 -9.36 35.32 0.42
N VAL A 39 -8.34 34.52 0.11
CA VAL A 39 -8.09 33.21 0.71
C VAL A 39 -6.75 33.14 1.45
N LYS A 40 -5.70 33.74 0.89
CA LYS A 40 -4.32 33.61 1.33
C LYS A 40 -4.10 33.99 2.79
N GLU A 41 -4.82 35.00 3.29
CA GLU A 41 -4.71 35.48 4.68
C GLU A 41 -5.29 34.49 5.72
N TYR A 42 -6.20 33.61 5.29
CA TYR A 42 -6.88 32.65 6.15
C TYR A 42 -6.26 31.25 6.13
N ILE A 43 -5.34 30.99 5.19
CA ILE A 43 -4.68 29.69 5.07
C ILE A 43 -3.34 29.70 5.79
N LYS A 44 -3.17 28.75 6.72
CA LYS A 44 -1.87 28.51 7.38
C LYS A 44 -0.83 28.08 6.33
N PRO A 45 0.38 28.68 6.31
CA PRO A 45 1.43 28.28 5.40
C PRO A 45 1.86 26.83 5.69
N MET A 46 1.89 26.00 4.64
CA MET A 46 2.28 24.59 4.73
C MET A 46 3.62 24.39 4.03
N LYS A 47 4.61 23.86 4.75
CA LYS A 47 5.91 23.48 4.17
C LYS A 47 5.93 21.97 3.91
N ILE A 48 6.27 21.58 2.68
CA ILE A 48 6.36 20.17 2.27
C ILE A 48 7.83 19.78 2.20
N TRP A 49 8.21 18.76 2.95
CA TRP A 49 9.56 18.20 2.96
C TRP A 49 9.56 16.85 2.27
N LYS A 50 10.45 16.67 1.28
CA LYS A 50 10.66 15.37 0.62
C LYS A 50 11.91 14.73 1.19
N VAL A 51 11.75 13.56 1.80
CA VAL A 51 12.86 12.78 2.37
C VAL A 51 13.08 11.55 1.51
N GLY A 52 14.21 11.52 0.79
CA GLY A 52 14.65 10.34 0.05
C GLY A 52 15.14 9.27 1.01
N VAL A 53 14.75 8.01 0.77
CA VAL A 53 15.12 6.88 1.63
C VAL A 53 15.52 5.71 0.75
N ASP A 54 16.79 5.32 0.83
CA ASP A 54 17.31 4.19 0.06
C ASP A 54 16.98 2.85 0.70
N MET A 55 16.88 1.82 -0.14
CA MET A 55 16.85 0.44 0.33
C MET A 55 18.21 0.05 0.90
N THR A 56 18.19 -0.79 1.94
CA THR A 56 19.43 -1.42 2.44
C THR A 56 19.99 -2.41 1.41
N ASP A 57 21.27 -2.76 1.51
CA ASP A 57 21.87 -3.79 0.66
C ASP A 57 21.16 -5.14 0.79
N LEU A 58 20.73 -5.47 2.01
CA LEU A 58 19.95 -6.67 2.28
C LEU A 58 18.59 -6.64 1.55
N MET A 59 17.90 -5.50 1.55
CA MET A 59 16.66 -5.34 0.79
C MET A 59 16.90 -5.46 -0.71
N ARG A 60 17.96 -4.82 -1.24
CA ARG A 60 18.32 -4.89 -2.66
C ARG A 60 18.62 -6.32 -3.12
N LEU A 61 19.29 -7.10 -2.27
CA LEU A 61 19.57 -8.52 -2.52
C LEU A 61 18.27 -9.31 -2.74
N PHE A 62 17.34 -9.26 -1.79
CA PHE A 62 16.07 -9.98 -1.90
C PHE A 62 15.15 -9.42 -2.98
N HIS A 63 15.15 -8.11 -3.18
CA HIS A 63 14.41 -7.45 -4.27
C HIS A 63 14.86 -7.98 -5.64
N SER A 64 16.17 -8.03 -5.87
CA SER A 64 16.75 -8.52 -7.13
C SER A 64 16.44 -10.00 -7.35
N ALA A 65 16.53 -10.83 -6.30
CA ALA A 65 16.16 -12.24 -6.39
C ALA A 65 14.69 -12.42 -6.80
N LEU A 66 13.76 -11.70 -6.18
CA LEU A 66 12.33 -11.74 -6.54
C LEU A 66 12.09 -11.25 -7.97
N LYS A 67 12.77 -10.19 -8.40
CA LYS A 67 12.67 -9.64 -9.77
C LYS A 67 13.12 -10.68 -10.81
N ASN A 68 14.22 -11.38 -10.56
CA ASN A 68 14.70 -12.46 -11.43
C ASN A 68 13.67 -13.59 -11.55
N MET A 69 13.08 -14.02 -10.43
CA MET A 69 12.04 -15.06 -10.44
C MET A 69 10.78 -14.66 -11.22
N ILE A 70 10.42 -13.38 -11.19
CA ILE A 70 9.34 -12.81 -12.01
C ILE A 70 9.73 -12.92 -13.48
N GLN A 71 10.93 -12.46 -13.84
CA GLN A 71 11.41 -12.44 -15.22
C GLN A 71 11.46 -13.85 -15.83
N GLU A 72 11.96 -14.85 -15.09
CA GLU A 72 11.97 -16.24 -15.51
C GLU A 72 10.57 -16.76 -15.86
N ARG A 73 9.56 -16.41 -15.04
CA ARG A 73 8.18 -16.87 -15.24
C ARG A 73 7.49 -16.13 -16.38
N LEU A 74 7.78 -14.84 -16.55
CA LEU A 74 7.34 -14.07 -17.70
C LEU A 74 7.94 -14.66 -18.99
N ASN A 75 9.23 -14.95 -19.02
CA ASN A 75 9.87 -15.62 -20.17
C ASN A 75 9.18 -16.96 -20.50
N TYR A 76 8.79 -17.73 -19.47
CA TYR A 76 8.07 -18.99 -19.70
C TYR A 76 6.63 -18.76 -20.20
N LEU A 77 5.91 -17.75 -19.71
CA LEU A 77 4.61 -17.37 -20.28
C LEU A 77 4.73 -16.96 -21.74
N ASN A 78 5.81 -16.27 -22.10
CA ASN A 78 6.11 -15.84 -23.47
C ASN A 78 6.35 -17.05 -24.37
N SER A 79 7.17 -18.01 -23.93
CA SER A 79 7.42 -19.23 -24.70
C SER A 79 6.19 -20.13 -24.86
N LEU A 80 5.17 -19.97 -24.00
CA LEU A 80 3.87 -20.64 -24.14
C LEU A 80 2.90 -19.86 -25.06
N GLY A 81 3.28 -18.67 -25.55
CA GLY A 81 2.46 -17.85 -26.44
C GLY A 81 1.32 -17.10 -25.75
N PHE A 82 1.33 -16.98 -24.42
CA PHE A 82 0.26 -16.30 -23.66
C PHE A 82 0.54 -14.83 -23.36
N ILE A 83 1.78 -14.40 -23.55
CA ILE A 83 2.16 -13.00 -23.59
C ILE A 83 3.00 -12.82 -24.84
N ASP A 84 2.81 -11.70 -25.52
CA ASP A 84 3.54 -11.38 -26.75
C ASP A 84 4.47 -10.23 -26.42
N SER A 85 5.73 -10.54 -26.13
CA SER A 85 6.66 -9.50 -25.68
C SER A 85 8.12 -9.77 -26.04
N ASN A 86 8.72 -8.81 -26.75
CA ASN A 86 10.17 -8.67 -26.82
C ASN A 86 10.73 -8.34 -25.42
N LYS A 87 12.02 -8.59 -25.14
CA LYS A 87 12.60 -8.42 -23.78
C LYS A 87 12.29 -7.07 -23.12
N GLU A 88 12.31 -5.98 -23.87
CA GLU A 88 11.98 -4.62 -23.39
C GLU A 88 10.49 -4.45 -23.01
N GLN A 89 9.59 -5.24 -23.59
CA GLN A 89 8.17 -5.24 -23.22
C GLN A 89 7.90 -6.08 -21.97
N LEU A 90 8.71 -7.10 -21.68
CA LEU A 90 8.56 -7.91 -20.47
C LEU A 90 8.82 -7.10 -19.19
N GLU A 91 9.76 -6.14 -19.24
CA GLU A 91 9.98 -5.19 -18.14
C GLU A 91 8.81 -4.20 -17.95
N ASN A 92 7.95 -4.06 -18.95
CA ASN A 92 6.77 -3.20 -18.96
C ASN A 92 5.46 -3.95 -18.68
N ILE A 93 5.52 -5.23 -18.26
CA ILE A 93 4.33 -5.97 -17.83
C ILE A 93 3.98 -5.56 -16.40
N TYR A 94 2.85 -4.90 -16.25
CA TYR A 94 2.35 -4.47 -14.95
C TYR A 94 1.34 -5.47 -14.39
N LYS A 95 1.08 -5.35 -13.09
CA LYS A 95 0.08 -6.16 -12.39
C LYS A 95 -1.30 -6.14 -13.08
N LYS A 96 -1.70 -5.02 -13.70
CA LYS A 96 -2.97 -4.89 -14.43
C LYS A 96 -3.04 -5.85 -15.64
N ASP A 97 -1.93 -6.02 -16.34
CA ASP A 97 -1.85 -6.83 -17.56
C ASP A 97 -1.96 -8.31 -17.19
N LEU A 98 -1.34 -8.70 -16.07
CA LEU A 98 -1.47 -10.05 -15.50
C LEU A 98 -2.88 -10.35 -14.96
N ILE A 99 -3.58 -9.34 -14.42
CA ILE A 99 -4.98 -9.50 -14.01
C ILE A 99 -5.87 -9.75 -15.24
N LYS A 100 -5.66 -8.99 -16.32
CA LYS A 100 -6.34 -9.21 -17.60
C LYS A 100 -6.01 -10.59 -18.17
N LEU A 101 -4.74 -10.97 -18.19
CA LEU A 101 -4.31 -12.29 -18.63
C LEU A 101 -5.00 -13.41 -17.82
N ASN A 102 -5.26 -13.18 -16.53
CA ASN A 102 -5.99 -14.14 -15.71
C ASN A 102 -7.43 -14.36 -16.21
N SER A 103 -8.15 -13.30 -16.60
CA SER A 103 -9.49 -13.45 -17.18
C SER A 103 -9.45 -14.15 -18.53
N ASP A 104 -8.47 -13.81 -19.36
CA ASP A 104 -8.34 -14.35 -20.71
C ASP A 104 -8.02 -15.86 -20.66
N LEU A 105 -7.13 -16.28 -19.76
CA LEU A 105 -6.82 -17.70 -19.52
C LEU A 105 -8.03 -18.49 -18.99
N LEU A 106 -8.85 -17.90 -18.13
CA LEU A 106 -10.07 -18.55 -17.64
C LEU A 106 -11.10 -18.72 -18.76
N GLN A 107 -11.22 -17.76 -19.67
CA GLN A 107 -12.08 -17.91 -20.85
C GLN A 107 -11.60 -19.05 -21.75
N ILE A 108 -10.30 -19.16 -22.02
CA ILE A 108 -9.72 -20.27 -22.81
C ILE A 108 -10.01 -21.63 -22.14
N ILE A 109 -9.85 -21.72 -20.82
CA ILE A 109 -10.08 -22.96 -20.06
C ILE A 109 -11.56 -23.38 -20.06
N ASN A 110 -12.47 -22.41 -19.98
CA ASN A 110 -13.91 -22.66 -19.94
C ASN A 110 -14.56 -22.80 -21.32
N GLY A 111 -13.87 -22.39 -22.38
CA GLY A 111 -14.34 -22.57 -23.76
C GLY A 111 -14.09 -23.98 -24.31
N ASP A 112 -14.56 -24.17 -25.55
CA ASP A 112 -14.47 -25.42 -26.31
C ASP A 112 -13.17 -25.57 -27.11
N GLY A 113 -12.33 -24.53 -27.11
CA GLY A 113 -11.05 -24.51 -27.82
C GLY A 113 -9.94 -25.32 -27.14
N SER A 114 -8.77 -25.35 -27.79
CA SER A 114 -7.57 -26.00 -27.25
C SER A 114 -7.14 -25.38 -25.92
N LYS A 115 -6.95 -26.23 -24.91
CA LYS A 115 -6.53 -25.84 -23.54
C LYS A 115 -5.03 -26.06 -23.30
N THR A 116 -4.30 -26.38 -24.37
CA THR A 116 -2.86 -26.68 -24.31
C THR A 116 -2.11 -25.51 -23.69
N GLY A 117 -1.33 -25.78 -22.64
CA GLY A 117 -0.57 -24.76 -21.91
C GLY A 117 -1.40 -23.83 -21.01
N ALA A 118 -2.71 -23.68 -21.21
CA ALA A 118 -3.54 -22.69 -20.52
C ALA A 118 -3.57 -22.88 -19.00
N TYR A 119 -3.73 -24.12 -18.51
CA TYR A 119 -3.66 -24.39 -17.06
C TYR A 119 -2.29 -24.11 -16.46
N LYS A 120 -1.21 -24.37 -17.23
CA LYS A 120 0.16 -24.08 -16.80
C LYS A 120 0.40 -22.58 -16.74
N ALA A 121 -0.05 -21.85 -17.75
CA ALA A 121 0.01 -20.41 -17.83
C ALA A 121 -0.81 -19.75 -16.70
N LEU A 122 -2.00 -20.26 -16.39
CA LEU A 122 -2.81 -19.77 -15.27
C LEU A 122 -2.07 -19.95 -13.93
N SER A 123 -1.43 -21.10 -13.74
CA SER A 123 -0.61 -21.34 -12.56
C SER A 123 0.58 -20.39 -12.49
N LEU A 124 1.31 -20.18 -13.59
CA LEU A 124 2.44 -19.26 -13.68
C LEU A 124 2.01 -17.81 -13.40
N ASN A 125 0.94 -17.35 -14.04
CA ASN A 125 0.39 -16.01 -13.84
C ASN A 125 0.03 -15.76 -12.37
N ALA A 126 -0.61 -16.74 -11.73
CA ALA A 126 -0.94 -16.68 -10.30
C ALA A 126 0.32 -16.68 -9.40
N GLN A 127 1.43 -17.29 -9.81
CA GLN A 127 2.71 -17.19 -9.10
C GLN A 127 3.33 -15.81 -9.28
N ILE A 128 3.33 -15.25 -10.50
CA ILE A 128 3.88 -13.93 -10.79
C ILE A 128 3.14 -12.85 -9.99
N LEU A 129 1.81 -12.91 -9.92
CA LEU A 129 1.01 -11.97 -9.09
C LEU A 129 1.40 -12.01 -7.61
N ARG A 130 1.77 -13.18 -7.08
CA ARG A 130 2.26 -13.33 -5.70
C ARG A 130 3.68 -12.77 -5.55
N LEU A 131 4.57 -13.01 -6.52
CA LEU A 131 5.91 -12.44 -6.52
C LEU A 131 5.88 -10.90 -6.60
N PHE A 132 5.00 -10.31 -7.42
CA PHE A 132 4.77 -8.86 -7.43
C PHE A 132 4.29 -8.33 -6.07
N HIS A 133 3.44 -9.09 -5.39
CA HIS A 133 3.04 -8.71 -4.04
C HIS A 133 4.22 -8.77 -3.07
N MET A 134 5.05 -9.81 -3.11
CA MET A 134 6.29 -9.89 -2.32
C MET A 134 7.20 -8.70 -2.58
N LEU A 135 7.40 -8.31 -3.85
CA LEU A 135 8.21 -7.15 -4.23
C LEU A 135 7.67 -5.85 -3.61
N SER A 136 6.36 -5.64 -3.68
CA SER A 136 5.69 -4.50 -3.06
C SER A 136 5.85 -4.47 -1.54
N LEU A 137 5.89 -5.63 -0.87
CA LEU A 137 6.17 -5.70 0.58
C LEU A 137 7.60 -5.22 0.88
N VAL A 138 8.59 -5.65 0.10
CA VAL A 138 9.98 -5.18 0.24
C VAL A 138 10.06 -3.67 0.04
N GLU A 139 9.44 -3.15 -1.02
CA GLU A 139 9.50 -1.73 -1.40
C GLU A 139 8.76 -0.77 -0.46
N SER A 140 7.72 -1.26 0.23
CA SER A 140 6.81 -0.39 0.99
C SER A 140 6.75 -0.66 2.49
N GLN A 141 7.06 -1.88 2.94
CA GLN A 141 6.80 -2.29 4.33
C GLN A 141 8.02 -2.86 5.05
N GLY A 142 8.91 -3.54 4.33
CA GLY A 142 10.13 -4.14 4.87
C GLY A 142 10.21 -5.65 4.67
N LEU A 143 11.37 -6.20 5.01
CA LEU A 143 11.65 -7.63 4.90
C LEU A 143 10.93 -8.44 5.99
N ASP A 144 10.56 -7.81 7.11
CA ASP A 144 9.78 -8.45 8.18
C ASP A 144 8.33 -8.75 7.72
N SER A 145 7.74 -7.84 6.93
CA SER A 145 6.47 -8.09 6.24
C SER A 145 6.60 -9.21 5.22
N LEU A 146 7.69 -9.26 4.44
CA LEU A 146 7.95 -10.35 3.50
C LEU A 146 8.09 -11.69 4.23
N LEU A 147 8.87 -11.74 5.31
CA LEU A 147 9.03 -12.95 6.13
C LEU A 147 7.69 -13.43 6.69
N SER A 148 6.87 -12.52 7.21
CA SER A 148 5.53 -12.85 7.71
C SER A 148 4.62 -13.40 6.61
N TYR A 149 4.66 -12.79 5.42
CA TYR A 149 3.93 -13.29 4.25
C TYR A 149 4.37 -14.69 3.84
N LEU A 150 5.69 -14.95 3.80
CA LEU A 150 6.23 -16.27 3.47
C LEU A 150 5.84 -17.33 4.50
N LYS A 151 5.84 -17.01 5.80
CA LYS A 151 5.30 -17.88 6.88
C LYS A 151 3.85 -18.23 6.60
N SER A 152 3.01 -17.24 6.35
CA SER A 152 1.59 -17.46 6.04
C SER A 152 1.39 -18.28 4.76
N MET A 153 2.18 -18.01 3.72
CA MET A 153 2.13 -18.72 2.45
C MET A 153 2.41 -20.21 2.62
N LYS A 154 3.46 -20.57 3.38
CA LYS A 154 3.80 -21.96 3.72
C LYS A 154 2.71 -22.66 4.54
N ASN A 155 2.12 -21.95 5.50
CA ASN A 155 1.00 -22.48 6.30
C ASN A 155 -0.27 -22.69 5.46
N GLN A 156 -0.47 -21.89 4.42
CA GLN A 156 -1.60 -22.06 3.51
C GLN A 156 -1.35 -23.18 2.50
N SER A 157 -0.12 -23.39 2.04
CA SER A 157 0.21 -24.43 1.07
C SER A 157 0.06 -25.85 1.62
N SER A 158 0.12 -26.05 2.93
CA SER A 158 -0.11 -27.35 3.59
C SER A 158 -1.58 -27.71 3.74
N LYS A 159 -2.52 -26.81 3.43
CA LYS A 159 -3.96 -27.06 3.53
C LYS A 159 -4.46 -27.88 2.34
N LYS A 160 -5.45 -28.77 2.57
CA LYS A 160 -6.04 -29.66 1.55
C LYS A 160 -6.53 -28.94 0.29
N ASN A 161 -7.04 -27.71 0.43
CA ASN A 161 -7.60 -26.93 -0.68
C ASN A 161 -6.62 -25.89 -1.26
N ALA A 162 -5.32 -26.05 -1.02
CA ALA A 162 -4.31 -25.12 -1.53
C ALA A 162 -4.22 -25.18 -3.06
N SER A 163 -4.22 -24.02 -3.71
CA SER A 163 -4.06 -23.95 -5.17
C SER A 163 -2.71 -24.51 -5.62
N LYS A 164 -2.66 -25.19 -6.78
CA LYS A 164 -1.41 -25.71 -7.37
C LYS A 164 -0.32 -24.64 -7.52
N ALA A 165 -0.70 -23.40 -7.87
CA ALA A 165 0.22 -22.27 -7.97
C ALA A 165 0.87 -21.93 -6.62
N LEU A 166 0.09 -21.92 -5.54
CA LEU A 166 0.57 -21.69 -4.17
C LEU A 166 1.54 -22.79 -3.72
N ILE A 167 1.17 -24.07 -3.93
CA ILE A 167 2.02 -25.22 -3.57
C ILE A 167 3.33 -25.16 -4.35
N SER A 168 3.26 -24.93 -5.66
CA SER A 168 4.43 -24.82 -6.54
C SER A 168 5.37 -23.69 -6.12
N LEU A 169 4.85 -22.54 -5.70
CA LEU A 169 5.67 -21.42 -5.26
C LEU A 169 6.25 -21.66 -3.86
N ALA A 170 5.47 -22.22 -2.94
CA ALA A 170 5.93 -22.49 -1.58
C ALA A 170 7.01 -23.58 -1.50
N ASN A 171 7.05 -24.50 -2.47
CA ASN A 171 8.06 -25.54 -2.59
C ASN A 171 9.25 -25.13 -3.50
N ASN A 172 9.23 -23.93 -4.07
CA ASN A 172 10.32 -23.46 -4.93
C ASN A 172 11.62 -23.26 -4.12
N TYR A 173 12.74 -23.70 -4.68
CA TYR A 173 14.05 -23.64 -4.03
C TYR A 173 14.44 -22.21 -3.63
N GLU A 174 14.34 -21.24 -4.54
CA GLU A 174 14.69 -19.84 -4.26
C GLU A 174 13.78 -19.22 -3.19
N ILE A 175 12.47 -19.51 -3.21
CA ILE A 175 11.55 -19.07 -2.13
C ILE A 175 11.97 -19.66 -0.78
N ASN A 176 12.34 -20.94 -0.74
CA ASN A 176 12.79 -21.59 0.49
C ASN A 176 14.11 -21.00 1.00
N LYS A 177 15.03 -20.69 0.09
CA LYS A 177 16.29 -20.02 0.40
C LYS A 177 16.04 -18.63 0.98
N ILE A 178 15.27 -17.78 0.31
CA ILE A 178 14.87 -16.44 0.80
C ILE A 178 14.23 -16.54 2.18
N PHE A 179 13.30 -17.48 2.38
CA PHE A 179 12.64 -17.68 3.66
C PHE A 179 13.61 -18.01 4.80
N ASN A 180 14.54 -18.94 4.54
CA ASN A 180 15.51 -19.36 5.55
C ASN A 180 16.52 -18.25 5.87
N GLU A 181 17.02 -17.54 4.86
CA GLU A 181 17.94 -16.41 5.06
C GLU A 181 17.24 -15.29 5.87
N LEU A 182 16.02 -14.90 5.50
CA LEU A 182 15.26 -13.90 6.24
C LEU A 182 15.02 -14.33 7.69
N ARG A 183 14.76 -15.62 7.93
CA ARG A 183 14.62 -16.15 9.29
C ARG A 183 15.92 -16.00 10.08
N GLN A 184 17.06 -16.36 9.50
CA GLN A 184 18.37 -16.22 10.13
C GLN A 184 18.67 -14.75 10.46
N TYR A 185 18.45 -13.82 9.52
CA TYR A 185 18.63 -12.39 9.79
C TYR A 185 17.69 -11.89 10.89
N ASN A 186 16.44 -12.36 10.93
CA ASN A 186 15.49 -11.99 11.98
C ASN A 186 15.89 -12.56 13.36
N GLU A 187 16.51 -13.74 13.41
CA GLU A 187 17.03 -14.34 14.65
C GLU A 187 18.30 -13.60 15.15
N LEU A 188 19.10 -13.06 14.24
CA LEU A 188 20.26 -12.23 14.57
C LEU A 188 19.85 -10.86 15.11
N ASP A 189 19.03 -10.12 14.36
CA ASP A 189 18.47 -8.83 14.77
C ASP A 189 17.23 -8.48 13.95
N GLU A 190 16.07 -8.42 14.61
CA GLU A 190 14.80 -8.03 13.98
C GLU A 190 14.87 -6.66 13.29
N LEU A 191 15.74 -5.76 13.75
CA LEU A 191 15.88 -4.41 13.19
C LEU A 191 16.46 -4.42 11.77
N LEU A 192 17.22 -5.44 11.38
CA LEU A 192 17.78 -5.59 10.03
C LEU A 192 16.69 -5.73 8.97
N LEU A 193 15.53 -6.26 9.35
CA LEU A 193 14.42 -6.49 8.44
C LEU A 193 13.46 -5.29 8.34
N ILE A 194 13.57 -4.33 9.26
CA ILE A 194 12.69 -3.17 9.31
C ILE A 194 13.01 -2.22 8.16
N HIS A 195 11.96 -1.78 7.47
CA HIS A 195 12.09 -0.83 6.38
C HIS A 195 12.72 0.51 6.84
N PRO A 196 13.74 1.05 6.14
CA PRO A 196 14.42 2.30 6.52
C PRO A 196 13.47 3.50 6.71
N LYS A 197 12.44 3.63 5.87
CA LYS A 197 11.37 4.64 6.03
C LYS A 197 10.74 4.65 7.43
N PHE A 198 10.53 3.47 8.03
CA PHE A 198 9.97 3.38 9.37
C PHE A 198 10.95 3.96 10.41
N ASN A 199 12.24 3.66 10.29
CA ASN A 199 13.25 4.16 11.21
C ASN A 199 13.39 5.68 11.14
N ILE A 200 13.41 6.23 9.93
CA ILE A 200 13.44 7.68 9.70
C ILE A 200 12.17 8.34 10.24
N CYS A 201 10.99 7.79 9.93
CA CYS A 201 9.72 8.29 10.45
C CYS A 201 9.71 8.30 11.99
N LYS A 202 10.13 7.19 12.62
CA LYS A 202 10.26 7.09 14.08
C LYS A 202 11.23 8.13 14.65
N GLN A 203 12.39 8.32 14.03
CA GLN A 203 13.38 9.32 14.47
C GLN A 203 12.81 10.74 14.42
N ILE A 204 12.11 11.09 13.34
CA ILE A 204 11.49 12.40 13.21
C ILE A 204 10.41 12.59 14.27
N ILE A 205 9.49 11.62 14.44
CA ILE A 205 8.46 11.66 15.50
C ILE A 205 9.08 11.90 16.87
N LEU A 206 10.15 11.17 17.20
CA LEU A 206 10.83 11.30 18.49
C LEU A 206 11.50 12.66 18.65
N LYS A 207 12.07 13.23 17.58
CA LYS A 207 12.67 14.56 17.61
C LYS A 207 11.60 15.61 17.93
N GLU A 208 10.46 15.56 17.26
CA GLU A 208 9.36 16.51 17.44
C GLU A 208 8.74 16.40 18.84
N LEU A 209 8.47 15.17 19.30
CA LEU A 209 7.90 14.95 20.64
C LEU A 209 8.87 15.29 21.78
N LYS A 210 10.19 15.29 21.55
CA LYS A 210 11.18 15.76 22.51
C LYS A 210 11.22 17.29 22.60
N VAL A 211 10.96 17.98 21.50
CA VAL A 211 10.90 19.45 21.46
C VAL A 211 9.59 19.94 22.09
N ASN A 212 8.48 19.33 21.70
CA ASN A 212 7.17 19.63 22.25
C ASN A 212 6.35 18.32 22.44
N PRO A 213 6.18 17.83 23.68
CA PRO A 213 5.41 16.63 23.98
C PRO A 213 3.93 16.68 23.57
N ASP A 214 3.36 17.88 23.41
CA ASP A 214 1.96 18.10 23.03
C ASP A 214 1.75 18.06 21.51
N THR A 215 2.83 17.95 20.72
CA THR A 215 2.77 17.87 19.26
C THR A 215 1.89 16.71 18.79
N ARG A 216 1.00 17.00 17.84
CA ARG A 216 0.02 16.06 17.30
C ARG A 216 0.39 15.69 15.87
N ILE A 217 0.76 14.42 15.67
CA ILE A 217 1.33 13.92 14.42
C ILE A 217 0.32 13.00 13.73
N LEU A 218 0.14 13.20 12.43
CA LEU A 218 -0.65 12.34 11.56
C LEU A 218 0.27 11.61 10.57
N ILE A 219 0.10 10.30 10.45
CA ILE A 219 0.86 9.45 9.53
C ILE A 219 -0.11 8.77 8.58
N PHE A 220 0.04 9.01 7.29
CA PHE A 220 -0.72 8.38 6.23
C PHE A 220 0.05 7.21 5.63
N SER A 221 -0.67 6.11 5.41
CA SER A 221 -0.21 4.95 4.67
C SER A 221 -1.36 4.39 3.84
N LYS A 222 -1.10 4.03 2.59
CA LYS A 222 -2.13 3.53 1.66
C LYS A 222 -2.79 2.23 2.13
N LEU A 223 -2.03 1.36 2.80
CA LEU A 223 -2.47 0.02 3.18
C LEU A 223 -2.81 -0.08 4.67
N ARG A 224 -3.93 -0.74 4.98
CA ARG A 224 -4.38 -0.97 6.37
C ARG A 224 -3.45 -1.87 7.16
N ASP A 225 -2.85 -2.86 6.52
CA ASP A 225 -1.88 -3.76 7.14
C ASP A 225 -0.64 -2.96 7.59
N SER A 226 -0.17 -2.04 6.74
CA SER A 226 0.92 -1.12 7.08
C SER A 226 0.54 -0.22 8.26
N VAL A 227 -0.69 0.32 8.30
CA VAL A 227 -1.18 1.10 9.45
C VAL A 227 -1.09 0.28 10.75
N ALA A 228 -1.55 -0.98 10.73
CA ALA A 228 -1.50 -1.85 11.90
C ALA A 228 -0.05 -2.13 12.35
N THR A 229 0.83 -2.47 11.41
CA THR A 229 2.25 -2.73 11.67
C THR A 229 2.97 -1.51 12.22
N ILE A 230 2.82 -0.34 11.60
CA ILE A 230 3.40 0.93 12.08
C ILE A 230 2.90 1.23 13.49
N THR A 231 1.60 1.12 13.74
CA THR A 231 1.00 1.35 15.06
C THR A 231 1.62 0.44 16.12
N SER A 232 1.74 -0.87 15.84
CA SER A 232 2.33 -1.84 16.76
C SER A 232 3.80 -1.54 17.05
N LYS A 233 4.60 -1.25 16.02
CA LYS A 233 6.03 -0.95 16.16
C LYS A 233 6.27 0.36 16.92
N LEU A 234 5.48 1.41 16.68
CA LEU A 234 5.60 2.69 17.38
C LEU A 234 5.19 2.57 18.86
N LYS A 235 4.22 1.71 19.19
CA LYS A 235 3.74 1.48 20.56
C LYS A 235 4.82 0.93 21.50
N LYS A 236 5.91 0.37 20.96
CA LYS A 236 7.08 -0.08 21.74
C LYS A 236 7.85 1.07 22.40
N ASN A 237 7.61 2.33 22.01
CA ASN A 237 8.28 3.49 22.60
C ASN A 237 7.32 4.26 23.53
N SER A 238 7.74 4.51 24.76
CA SER A 238 6.90 5.14 25.80
C SER A 238 6.52 6.59 25.51
N LEU A 239 7.30 7.33 24.71
CA LEU A 239 7.00 8.71 24.32
C LEU A 239 5.89 8.78 23.26
N ILE A 240 5.64 7.67 22.56
CA ILE A 240 4.70 7.63 21.44
C ILE A 240 3.44 6.91 21.91
N ARG A 241 2.30 7.60 21.81
CA ARG A 241 0.95 7.07 22.08
C ARG A 241 0.19 6.94 20.76
N PRO A 242 0.53 5.92 19.92
CA PRO A 242 -0.03 5.80 18.59
C PRO A 242 -1.45 5.22 18.62
N LYS A 243 -2.30 5.69 17.71
CA LYS A 243 -3.64 5.12 17.48
C LYS A 243 -3.89 4.87 16.00
N ARG A 244 -4.41 3.68 15.71
CA ARG A 244 -4.86 3.28 14.37
C ARG A 244 -6.19 3.93 14.04
N PHE A 245 -6.29 4.53 12.85
CA PHE A 245 -7.49 5.18 12.33
C PHE A 245 -7.79 4.76 10.88
N VAL A 246 -8.77 3.89 10.67
CA VAL A 246 -9.15 3.38 9.34
C VAL A 246 -10.64 3.58 9.08
N GLY A 247 -11.08 3.36 7.85
CA GLY A 247 -12.49 3.41 7.48
C GLY A 247 -13.37 2.31 8.07
N GLN A 248 -14.68 2.41 7.79
CA GLN A 248 -15.72 1.58 8.40
C GLN A 248 -15.78 0.15 7.88
N ALA A 249 -15.42 -0.06 6.61
CA ALA A 249 -15.44 -1.39 6.00
C ALA A 249 -14.58 -2.37 6.80
N THR A 250 -15.10 -3.55 7.09
CA THR A 250 -14.34 -4.65 7.71
C THR A 250 -13.92 -5.62 6.61
N LYS A 251 -12.61 -5.86 6.46
CA LYS A 251 -12.08 -6.76 5.42
C LYS A 251 -11.94 -8.19 5.90
N SER A 252 -11.70 -8.40 7.19
CA SER A 252 -11.57 -9.72 7.79
C SER A 252 -11.80 -9.65 9.31
N SER A 253 -11.84 -10.79 9.99
CA SER A 253 -11.88 -10.85 11.45
C SER A 253 -10.68 -10.17 12.12
N GLN A 254 -9.54 -10.14 11.44
CA GLN A 254 -8.29 -9.53 11.89
C GLN A 254 -8.12 -8.06 11.44
N ASP A 255 -8.78 -7.65 10.34
CA ASP A 255 -8.84 -6.25 9.88
C ASP A 255 -10.27 -5.69 10.01
N LYS A 256 -10.64 -5.39 11.26
CA LYS A 256 -11.88 -4.69 11.57
C LYS A 256 -11.77 -3.20 11.24
N GLY A 257 -12.79 -2.70 10.55
CA GLY A 257 -13.00 -1.27 10.37
C GLY A 257 -13.41 -0.58 11.67
N LEU A 258 -13.49 0.74 11.64
CA LEU A 258 -13.96 1.55 12.77
C LEU A 258 -15.38 2.06 12.48
N SER A 259 -16.31 1.88 13.42
CA SER A 259 -17.62 2.54 13.29
C SER A 259 -17.47 4.05 13.39
N GLN A 260 -18.42 4.80 12.83
CA GLN A 260 -18.41 6.26 12.87
C GLN A 260 -18.28 6.80 14.31
N LYS A 261 -19.01 6.20 15.26
CA LYS A 261 -18.91 6.55 16.69
C LYS A 261 -17.48 6.40 17.23
N LYS A 262 -16.80 5.30 16.90
CA LYS A 262 -15.41 5.07 17.31
C LYS A 262 -14.43 6.00 16.60
N GLN A 263 -14.70 6.37 15.34
CA GLN A 263 -13.88 7.34 14.63
C GLN A 263 -13.94 8.71 15.33
N ILE A 264 -15.14 9.17 15.70
CA ILE A 264 -15.32 10.43 16.45
C ILE A 264 -14.63 10.36 17.82
N GLU A 265 -14.81 9.26 18.55
CA GLU A 265 -14.15 9.04 19.85
C GLU A 265 -12.63 9.13 19.74
N ILE A 266 -12.03 8.43 18.78
CA ILE A 266 -10.58 8.46 18.55
C ILE A 266 -10.11 9.87 18.15
N LEU A 267 -10.90 10.59 17.36
CA LEU A 267 -10.57 11.97 17.02
C LEU A 267 -10.62 12.88 18.24
N ASN A 268 -11.62 12.79 19.10
CA ASN A 268 -11.68 13.60 20.32
C ASN A 268 -10.54 13.25 21.30
N ASP A 269 -10.22 11.96 21.45
CA ASP A 269 -9.04 11.52 22.21
C ASP A 269 -7.73 12.06 21.60
N PHE A 270 -7.68 12.12 20.27
CA PHE A 270 -6.68 12.83 19.46
C PHE A 270 -7.06 14.32 19.31
N LYS A 271 -7.71 14.97 20.26
CA LYS A 271 -7.77 16.44 20.36
C LYS A 271 -7.34 16.82 21.76
N GLU A 272 -7.85 16.06 22.72
CA GLU A 272 -7.48 16.07 24.14
C GLU A 272 -6.05 15.55 24.45
N GLY A 273 -5.27 15.09 23.47
CA GLY A 273 -3.87 14.68 23.66
C GLY A 273 -3.65 13.29 24.27
N LYS A 274 -4.71 12.49 24.42
CA LYS A 274 -4.61 11.08 24.87
C LYS A 274 -3.74 10.27 23.91
N TYR A 275 -3.86 10.53 22.61
CA TYR A 275 -2.94 10.05 21.58
C TYR A 275 -2.19 11.20 20.95
N ASN A 276 -0.88 11.07 20.77
CA ASN A 276 -0.05 12.08 20.09
C ASN A 276 0.31 11.70 18.65
N VAL A 277 0.07 10.45 18.23
CA VAL A 277 0.27 10.00 16.85
C VAL A 277 -0.98 9.27 16.35
N LEU A 278 -1.57 9.75 15.26
CA LEU A 278 -2.66 9.08 14.55
C LEU A 278 -2.10 8.46 13.27
N ILE A 279 -2.31 7.16 13.06
CA ILE A 279 -1.88 6.47 11.84
C ILE A 279 -3.11 6.08 11.03
N SER A 280 -3.20 6.58 9.81
CA SER A 280 -4.40 6.48 8.99
C SER A 280 -4.17 6.03 7.55
N THR A 281 -5.22 5.46 6.96
CA THR A 281 -5.39 5.34 5.51
C THR A 281 -6.05 6.59 4.94
N ASN A 282 -6.05 6.77 3.61
CA ASN A 282 -6.71 7.87 2.91
C ASN A 282 -8.20 8.13 3.27
N VAL A 283 -8.83 7.27 4.07
CA VAL A 283 -10.19 7.52 4.61
C VAL A 283 -10.26 8.79 5.48
N ALA A 284 -9.16 9.26 6.04
CA ALA A 284 -9.14 10.54 6.74
C ALA A 284 -9.07 11.77 5.81
N GLU A 285 -8.97 11.59 4.48
CA GLU A 285 -8.97 12.70 3.51
C GLU A 285 -10.38 13.18 3.13
N GLU A 286 -11.42 12.36 3.32
CA GLU A 286 -12.81 12.72 2.99
C GLU A 286 -13.61 13.06 4.25
N GLY A 287 -13.58 14.34 4.63
CA GLY A 287 -14.56 14.95 5.53
C GLY A 287 -14.30 14.84 7.04
N LEU A 288 -13.12 14.41 7.47
CA LEU A 288 -12.74 14.42 8.89
C LEU A 288 -11.84 15.62 9.18
N ASP A 289 -12.38 16.58 9.93
CA ASP A 289 -11.66 17.77 10.36
C ASP A 289 -10.61 17.43 11.43
N ILE A 290 -9.37 17.25 10.98
CA ILE A 290 -8.18 17.07 11.82
C ILE A 290 -7.42 18.41 11.89
N ALA A 291 -8.12 19.52 12.15
CA ALA A 291 -7.55 20.88 12.26
C ALA A 291 -6.42 21.03 13.29
N GLU A 292 -6.29 20.10 14.24
CA GLU A 292 -5.33 20.16 15.35
C GLU A 292 -4.04 19.35 15.09
N CYS A 293 -3.73 19.03 13.83
CA CYS A 293 -2.48 18.36 13.49
C CYS A 293 -1.37 19.37 13.17
N ASP A 294 -0.23 19.22 13.83
CA ASP A 294 0.96 20.06 13.61
C ASP A 294 1.82 19.53 12.46
N LEU A 295 1.86 18.20 12.27
CA LEU A 295 2.76 17.53 11.34
C LEU A 295 2.10 16.33 10.66
N CYS A 296 2.23 16.27 9.33
CA CYS A 296 1.69 15.20 8.50
C CYS A 296 2.81 14.47 7.75
N TYR A 297 2.85 13.14 7.86
CA TYR A 297 3.78 12.25 7.15
C TYR A 297 3.02 11.34 6.19
N ILE A 298 3.56 11.13 4.99
CA ILE A 298 3.02 10.19 4.00
C ILE A 298 4.12 9.17 3.70
N LEU A 299 3.84 7.88 3.93
CA LEU A 299 4.79 6.76 3.79
C LEU A 299 4.61 5.95 2.51
#